data_AF-A0A840YKC5-F1
#
_entry.id   AF-A0A840YKC5-F1
#
_cell.length_a   1.000
_cell.length_b   1.000
_cell.length_c   1.000
_cell.angle_alpha   90.00
_cell.angle_beta   90.00
_cell.angle_gamma   90.00
#
_symmetry.space_group_name_H-M   'P 1'
#
loop_
_entity.id
_entity.type
_entity.pdbx_description
1 polymer ?
#
loop_
_entity_poly.entity_id
_entity_poly.type
_entity_poly.pdbx_seq_one_letter_code
_entity_poly.pdbx_strand_id
1 'polypeptide(L)' 'MRDVLIPPDMEAVLNSPECVNWLLDNTHGSVIGHVQNGKLALRFDDDEEAAAFEARWL' A
#
# COMPACT_ATOMS: atom_id res chain seq x y z
N MET A 1 5.38 -9.45 7.27
CA MET A 1 6.00 -8.66 6.17
C MET A 1 5.49 -9.19 4.86
N ARG A 2 4.69 -8.39 4.16
CA ARG A 2 3.97 -8.78 2.95
C ARG A 2 4.02 -7.67 1.90
N ASP A 3 4.21 -8.09 0.64
CA ASP A 3 4.18 -7.19 -0.51
C ASP A 3 2.78 -7.20 -1.14
N VAL A 4 2.16 -6.02 -1.25
CA VAL A 4 0.89 -5.79 -1.95
C VAL A 4 1.20 -5.19 -3.31
N LEU A 5 0.79 -5.90 -4.37
CA LEU A 5 0.96 -5.45 -5.75
C LEU A 5 -0.08 -4.37 -6.09
N ILE A 6 0.39 -3.22 -6.52
CA ILE A 6 -0.47 -2.09 -6.88
C ILE A 6 -0.72 -2.13 -8.40
N PRO A 7 -1.98 -2.13 -8.84
CA PRO A 7 -2.30 -2.01 -10.26
C PRO A 7 -1.89 -0.63 -10.79
N PRO A 8 -1.49 -0.52 -12.07
CA PRO A 8 -0.95 0.73 -12.65
C PRO A 8 -1.96 1.90 -12.64
N ASP A 9 -3.26 1.62 -12.61
CA ASP A 9 -4.30 2.66 -12.56
C ASP A 9 -4.43 3.32 -11.17
N MET A 10 -3.80 2.72 -10.14
CA MET A 10 -3.89 3.20 -8.76
C MET A 10 -2.79 4.16 -8.33
N GLU A 11 -1.84 4.50 -9.19
CA GLU A 11 -0.77 5.44 -8.84
C GLU A 11 -1.32 6.81 -8.41
N ALA A 12 -2.38 7.29 -9.06
CA ALA A 12 -3.05 8.54 -8.68
C ALA A 12 -3.73 8.46 -7.31
N VAL A 13 -4.28 7.29 -6.97
CA VAL A 13 -4.95 7.03 -5.69
C VAL A 13 -3.94 6.94 -4.56
N LEU A 14 -2.81 6.27 -4.78
CA LEU A 14 -1.73 6.18 -3.79
C LEU A 14 -1.12 7.54 -3.43
N ASN A 15 -0.99 8.42 -4.40
CA ASN A 15 -0.50 9.79 -4.19
C ASN A 15 -1.59 10.74 -3.67
N SER A 16 -2.83 10.25 -3.51
CA SER A 16 -3.89 11.07 -2.95
C SER A 16 -3.68 11.27 -1.44
N PRO A 17 -4.04 12.45 -0.90
CA PRO A 17 -3.95 12.71 0.53
C PRO A 17 -4.84 11.75 1.36
N GLU A 18 -5.91 11.20 0.77
CA GLU A 18 -6.74 10.20 1.45
C GLU A 18 -5.96 8.91 1.71
N CYS A 19 -5.27 8.39 0.69
CA CYS A 19 -4.47 7.17 0.85
C CYS A 19 -3.30 7.39 1.81
N VAL A 20 -2.62 8.54 1.71
CA VAL A 20 -1.49 8.87 2.60
C VAL A 20 -1.97 8.98 4.05
N ASN A 21 -3.07 9.68 4.31
CA ASN A 21 -3.62 9.77 5.67
C ASN A 21 -4.08 8.40 6.18
N TRP A 22 -4.72 7.60 5.33
CA TRP A 22 -5.13 6.24 5.71
C TRP A 22 -3.92 5.40 6.12
N LEU A 23 -2.83 5.43 5.35
CA LEU A 23 -1.60 4.73 5.70
C LEU A 23 -1.03 5.23 7.03
N LEU A 24 -1.00 6.55 7.26
CA LEU A 24 -0.51 7.11 8.53
C LEU A 24 -1.35 6.72 9.76
N ASP A 25 -2.68 6.64 9.60
CA ASP A 25 -3.60 6.28 10.69
C ASP A 25 -3.71 4.77 10.93
N ASN A 26 -3.52 3.95 9.88
CA ASN A 26 -3.81 2.51 9.92
C ASN A 26 -2.57 1.63 9.80
N THR A 27 -1.39 2.20 9.55
CA THR A 27 -0.13 1.45 9.57
C THR A 27 0.75 1.96 10.69
N HIS A 28 1.08 1.08 11.63
CA HIS A 28 1.95 1.37 12.75
C HIS A 28 3.43 1.16 12.37
N GLY A 29 3.69 0.44 11.28
CA GLY A 29 5.01 0.16 10.73
C GLY A 29 5.46 1.11 9.61
N SER A 30 6.65 0.84 9.06
CA SER A 30 7.12 1.52 7.85
C SER A 30 6.54 0.85 6.61
N VAL A 31 5.73 1.57 5.84
CA VAL A 31 5.28 1.13 4.51
C VAL A 31 6.32 1.55 3.47
N ILE A 32 6.86 0.59 2.72
CA ILE A 32 7.91 0.86 1.73
C ILE A 32 7.36 0.62 0.33
N GLY A 33 7.23 1.70 -0.44
CA GLY A 33 6.98 1.61 -1.87
C GLY A 33 8.21 1.16 -2.64
N HIS A 34 8.09 0.14 -3.47
CA HIS A 34 9.14 -0.35 -4.35
C HIS A 34 8.56 -0.88 -5.66
N VAL A 35 9.42 -1.13 -6.66
CA VAL A 35 9.01 -1.70 -7.94
C VAL A 35 9.39 -3.18 -7.98
N GLN A 36 8.41 -4.06 -8.18
CA GLN A 36 8.58 -5.50 -8.32
C GLN A 36 8.11 -5.93 -9.72
N ASN A 37 9.00 -6.53 -10.52
CA ASN A 37 8.70 -6.97 -11.90
C ASN A 37 8.10 -5.87 -12.80
N GLY A 38 8.53 -4.61 -12.62
CA GLY A 38 8.02 -3.47 -13.38
C GLY A 38 6.64 -2.97 -12.94
N LYS A 39 6.10 -3.49 -11.82
CA LYS A 39 4.86 -3.03 -11.19
C LYS A 39 5.17 -2.39 -9.85
N LEU A 40 4.40 -1.38 -9.47
CA LEU A 40 4.50 -0.77 -8.15
C LEU A 40 4.00 -1.76 -7.08
N ALA A 41 4.69 -1.83 -5.96
CA ALA A 41 4.35 -2.67 -4.83
C ALA A 41 4.57 -1.92 -3.51
N LEU A 42 3.67 -2.11 -2.56
CA LEU A 42 3.81 -1.61 -1.20
C LEU A 42 4.17 -2.76 -0.28
N ARG A 43 5.28 -2.63 0.45
CA ARG A 43 5.66 -3.57 1.50
C ARG A 43 5.09 -3.10 2.83
N PHE A 44 4.30 -3.94 3.46
CA PHE A 44 3.79 -3.75 4.82
C PHE A 44 4.56 -4.64 5.79
N ASP A 45 4.83 -4.13 6.98
CA ASP A 45 5.50 -4.91 8.03
C ASP A 45 4.55 -5.99 8.59
N ASP A 46 3.28 -5.62 8.72
CA ASP A 46 2.21 -6.45 9.25
C ASP A 46 1.27 -6.97 8.13
N ASP A 47 0.82 -8.23 8.29
CA ASP A 47 -0.02 -8.91 7.32
C ASP A 47 -1.50 -8.49 7.42
N GLU A 48 -1.97 -8.07 8.59
CA GLU A 48 -3.33 -7.54 8.79
C GLU A 48 -3.45 -6.15 8.17
N GLU A 49 -2.41 -5.31 8.30
CA GLU A 49 -2.32 -4.00 7.63
C GLU A 49 -2.35 -4.13 6.11
N ALA A 50 -1.59 -5.09 5.56
CA ALA A 50 -1.60 -5.40 4.13
C ALA A 50 -3.00 -5.82 3.67
N ALA A 51 -3.65 -6.72 4.41
CA ALA A 51 -4.98 -7.20 4.08
C ALA A 51 -6.04 -6.10 4.18
N ALA A 52 -5.93 -5.20 5.16
CA ALA A 52 -6.82 -4.05 5.30
C ALA A 52 -6.65 -3.06 4.14
N PHE A 53 -5.41 -2.84 3.69
CA PHE A 53 -5.13 -2.00 2.52
C PHE A 53 -5.74 -2.61 1.25
N GLU A 54 -5.51 -3.91 1.02
CA GLU A 54 -6.10 -4.63 -0.11
C GLU A 54 -7.62 -4.55 -0.06
N ALA A 55 -8.27 -4.88 1.06
CA ALA A 55 -9.74 -4.87 1.15
C ALA A 55 -10.38 -3.49 0.91
N ARG A 56 -9.64 -2.40 1.17
CA ARG A 56 -10.14 -1.04 0.98
C ARG A 56 -9.95 -0.54 -0.46
N TRP A 57 -8.86 -0.94 -1.11
CA TRP A 57 -8.40 -0.32 -2.34
C TRP A 57 -8.31 -1.29 -3.54
N LEU A 58 -8.12 -2.59 -3.33
CA LEU A 58 -7.96 -3.63 -4.37
C LEU A 58 -9.17 -4.58 -4.45
#